data_AF-A0A7J8MUC0-F1
#
_entry.id   AF-A0A7J8MUC0-F1
#
_cell.length_a   1.000
_cell.length_b   1.000
_cell.length_c   1.000
_cell.angle_alpha   90.00
_cell.angle_beta   90.00
_cell.angle_gamma   90.00
#
_symmetry.space_group_name_H-M   'P 1'
#
loop_
_entity.id
_entity.type
_entity.pdbx_description
1 polymer ?
#
loop_
_entity_poly.entity_id
_entity_poly.type
_entity_poly.pdbx_seq_one_letter_code
_entity_poly.pdbx_strand_id
1 'polypeptide(L)'
;MGEAVEIFYPNGFSKICNGTTKNQPPVDETRQFDSWYEEEIDEDLKWSFALKSVLYKGSSEYQDIALLDTKRFGKVLVIDGKMQSAEVDEFIYHECLIHPALLFHSNPKTVFIMGGGEGSAAREALRHKFIDEVVMCDIDEEVVNFCRRYLTVNRDAFCNKKLNLVINDA
;
A
#
# COMPACT_ATOMS: atom_id res chain seq x y z
N MET A 1 -17.20 -2.11 37.58
CA MET A 1 -16.42 -2.94 38.51
C MET A 1 -16.32 -4.32 37.88
N GLY A 2 -15.11 -4.74 37.52
CA GLY A 2 -14.83 -5.97 36.77
C GLY A 2 -13.80 -5.74 35.68
N GLU A 3 -12.56 -5.46 36.09
CA GLU A 3 -11.39 -5.64 35.22
C GLU A 3 -11.06 -7.13 35.10
N ALA A 4 -10.60 -7.52 33.91
CA ALA A 4 -9.48 -8.44 33.75
C ALA A 4 -8.76 -8.09 32.43
N VAL A 5 -7.52 -7.62 32.59
CA VAL A 5 -6.43 -7.39 31.64
C VAL A 5 -6.04 -8.76 31.02
N GLU A 6 -5.71 -8.94 29.74
CA GLU A 6 -4.43 -8.75 29.01
C GLU A 6 -4.71 -9.25 27.56
N ILE A 7 -4.01 -8.84 26.48
CA ILE A 7 -2.61 -9.19 26.19
C ILE A 7 -1.95 -8.16 25.26
N PHE A 8 -0.73 -7.76 25.60
CA PHE A 8 0.23 -7.10 24.71
C PHE A 8 0.89 -8.12 23.78
N TYR A 9 0.94 -7.84 22.48
CA TYR A 9 1.92 -8.47 21.58
C TYR A 9 2.55 -7.43 20.66
N PRO A 10 3.88 -7.45 20.52
CA PRO A 10 4.58 -6.69 19.49
C PRO A 10 4.41 -7.41 18.14
N ASN A 11 4.37 -6.61 17.07
CA ASN A 11 4.49 -6.98 15.65
C ASN A 11 3.18 -7.22 14.87
N GLY A 12 3.28 -6.86 13.58
CA GLY A 12 2.22 -6.63 12.61
C GLY A 12 1.20 -7.75 12.41
N PHE A 13 0.09 -7.37 11.80
CA PHE A 13 -0.97 -8.23 11.26
C PHE A 13 -1.96 -8.95 12.19
N SER A 14 -2.05 -8.59 13.47
CA SER A 14 -3.13 -9.10 14.34
C SER A 14 -4.31 -8.12 14.44
N LYS A 15 -5.21 -8.16 13.44
CA LYS A 15 -6.70 -8.10 13.62
C LYS A 15 -7.40 -7.92 12.27
N ILE A 16 -7.71 -9.04 11.63
CA ILE A 16 -8.95 -9.15 10.86
C ILE A 16 -9.95 -9.76 11.84
N CYS A 17 -10.87 -8.95 12.35
CA CYS A 17 -11.90 -9.44 13.25
C CYS A 17 -12.90 -10.30 12.45
N ASN A 18 -12.80 -11.62 12.55
CA ASN A 18 -13.86 -12.54 12.14
C ASN A 18 -14.78 -12.77 13.35
N GLY A 19 -15.98 -12.18 13.34
CA GLY A 19 -16.96 -12.41 14.39
C GLY A 19 -17.45 -13.87 14.41
N THR A 20 -17.08 -14.64 15.43
CA THR A 20 -17.76 -15.90 15.78
C THR A 20 -18.10 -15.90 17.27
N THR A 21 -19.35 -15.61 17.59
CA THR A 21 -19.97 -16.01 18.87
C THR A 21 -21.42 -16.41 18.60
N LYS A 22 -21.74 -17.68 18.91
CA LYS A 22 -23.10 -18.21 18.87
C LYS A 22 -23.96 -17.58 19.98
N ASN A 23 -25.23 -17.33 19.64
CA ASN A 23 -26.38 -16.97 20.47
C ASN A 23 -26.59 -15.47 20.79
N GLN A 24 -27.29 -14.76 19.89
CA GLN A 24 -28.04 -13.53 20.18
C GLN A 24 -29.39 -13.53 19.41
N PRO A 25 -30.46 -12.86 19.93
CA PRO A 25 -31.81 -12.86 19.35
C PRO A 25 -31.84 -12.06 18.03
N PRO A 26 -32.91 -12.14 17.20
CA PRO A 26 -32.85 -11.65 15.82
C PRO A 26 -32.71 -10.12 15.81
N VAL A 27 -31.55 -9.66 15.35
CA VAL A 27 -31.24 -8.25 15.17
C VAL A 27 -31.66 -7.85 13.75
N ASP A 28 -32.41 -6.76 13.71
CA ASP A 28 -32.82 -5.91 12.58
C ASP A 28 -31.88 -5.98 11.35
N GLU A 29 -32.44 -6.02 10.13
CA GLU A 29 -31.76 -6.11 8.82
C GLU A 29 -30.93 -4.85 8.48
N THR A 30 -30.11 -4.39 9.41
CA THR A 30 -29.13 -3.33 9.24
C THR A 30 -27.81 -3.98 8.83
N ARG A 31 -27.40 -3.76 7.59
CA ARG A 31 -26.19 -4.30 6.94
C ARG A 31 -25.02 -4.53 7.91
N GLN A 32 -24.76 -5.79 8.23
CA GLN A 32 -23.62 -6.22 9.05
C GLN A 32 -22.31 -5.89 8.31
N PHE A 33 -21.48 -5.03 8.91
CA PHE A 33 -20.14 -4.69 8.40
C PHE A 33 -19.12 -5.64 9.03
N ASP A 34 -19.01 -6.85 8.52
CA ASP A 34 -18.30 -7.93 9.24
C ASP A 34 -16.76 -7.87 9.19
N SER A 35 -16.14 -6.92 8.48
CA SER A 35 -14.67 -6.85 8.42
C SER A 35 -14.15 -5.43 8.23
N TRP A 36 -13.17 -5.06 9.06
CA TRP A 36 -12.48 -3.77 9.06
C TRP A 36 -10.98 -3.99 9.09
N TYR A 37 -10.24 -3.14 8.38
CA TYR A 37 -8.81 -2.92 8.59
C TYR A 37 -8.66 -1.75 9.54
N GLU A 38 -7.82 -1.89 10.56
CA GLU A 38 -7.53 -0.86 11.55
C GLU A 38 -6.03 -0.63 11.60
N GLU A 39 -5.64 0.63 11.53
CA GLU A 39 -4.28 1.09 11.65
C GLU A 39 -4.15 2.05 12.83
N GLU A 40 -3.17 1.81 13.69
CA GLU A 40 -2.76 2.77 14.71
C GLU A 40 -1.83 3.78 14.05
N ILE A 41 -2.31 5.01 13.89
CA ILE A 41 -1.61 6.10 13.21
C ILE A 41 -0.71 6.85 14.22
N ASP A 42 -1.15 6.95 15.47
CA ASP A 42 -0.42 7.53 16.61
C ASP A 42 -0.81 6.79 17.90
N GLU A 43 -0.12 7.05 19.01
CA GLU A 43 -0.30 6.36 20.32
C GLU A 43 -1.77 6.34 20.80
N ASP A 44 -2.51 7.41 20.53
CA ASP A 44 -3.92 7.58 20.91
C ASP A 44 -4.88 7.72 19.70
N LEU A 45 -4.38 7.48 18.49
CA LEU A 45 -5.14 7.67 17.25
C LEU A 45 -5.14 6.42 16.36
N LYS A 46 -6.35 5.93 16.08
CA LYS A 46 -6.58 4.85 15.14
C LYS A 46 -7.47 5.27 14.00
N TRP A 47 -7.22 4.67 12.84
CA TRP A 47 -8.06 4.83 11.67
C TRP A 47 -8.50 3.47 11.15
N SER A 48 -9.81 3.30 10.97
CA SER A 48 -10.40 2.04 10.52
C SER A 48 -11.16 2.21 9.20
N PHE A 49 -10.96 1.26 8.29
CA PHE A 49 -11.58 1.22 6.97
C PHE A 49 -12.36 -0.07 6.78
N ALA A 50 -13.64 0.05 6.41
CA ALA A 50 -14.47 -1.11 6.13
C ALA A 50 -13.95 -1.87 4.90
N LEU A 51 -13.84 -3.18 5.01
CA LEU A 51 -13.34 -4.06 3.96
C LEU A 51 -14.48 -4.59 3.08
N LYS A 52 -14.19 -4.75 1.79
CA LYS A 52 -14.91 -5.66 0.91
C LYS A 52 -14.29 -7.06 1.00
N SER A 53 -12.96 -7.14 0.90
CA SER A 53 -12.21 -8.40 0.96
C SER A 53 -10.72 -8.15 1.20
N VAL A 54 -10.00 -9.23 1.49
CA VAL A 54 -8.53 -9.28 1.44
C VAL A 54 -8.15 -9.97 0.14
N LEU A 55 -7.43 -9.28 -0.73
CA LEU A 55 -7.05 -9.79 -2.05
C LEU A 55 -5.77 -10.64 -1.98
N TYR A 56 -4.86 -10.28 -1.09
CA TYR A 56 -3.60 -11.00 -0.89
C TYR A 56 -3.02 -10.74 0.50
N LYS A 57 -2.27 -11.73 1.01
CA LYS A 57 -1.32 -11.61 2.12
C LYS A 57 -0.09 -12.45 1.82
N GLY A 58 1.07 -11.93 2.16
CA GLY A 58 2.36 -12.59 2.07
C GLY A 58 3.36 -11.92 3.00
N SER A 59 4.57 -12.44 3.02
CA SER A 59 5.68 -11.92 3.81
C SER A 59 6.97 -12.17 3.04
N SER A 60 7.89 -11.21 3.08
CA SER A 60 9.25 -11.34 2.55
C SER A 60 10.25 -11.51 3.71
N GLU A 61 11.54 -11.50 3.40
CA GLU A 61 12.59 -11.42 4.44
C GLU A 61 12.63 -10.05 5.15
N TYR A 62 11.97 -9.03 4.58
CA TYR A 62 11.99 -7.66 5.09
C TYR A 62 10.71 -7.26 5.81
N GLN A 63 9.54 -7.67 5.28
CA GLN A 63 8.25 -7.12 5.71
C GLN A 63 7.07 -8.02 5.36
N ASP A 64 5.97 -7.84 6.07
CA ASP A 64 4.66 -8.40 5.73
C ASP A 64 3.96 -7.53 4.68
N ILE A 65 3.31 -8.15 3.69
CA ILE A 65 2.67 -7.47 2.56
C ILE A 65 1.21 -7.92 2.46
N ALA A 66 0.30 -6.95 2.30
CA ALA A 66 -1.10 -7.25 2.01
C ALA A 66 -1.69 -6.28 0.98
N LEU A 67 -2.69 -6.78 0.26
CA LEU A 67 -3.54 -5.95 -0.58
C LEU A 67 -4.99 -6.16 -0.18
N LEU A 68 -5.60 -5.07 0.25
CA LEU A 68 -6.97 -5.03 0.75
C LEU A 68 -7.86 -4.39 -0.30
N ASP A 69 -9.10 -4.86 -0.44
CA ASP A 69 -10.14 -4.12 -1.15
C ASP A 69 -11.02 -3.43 -0.12
N THR A 70 -10.83 -2.13 0.06
CA THR A 70 -11.60 -1.33 1.00
C THR A 70 -12.85 -0.75 0.34
N LYS A 71 -13.90 -0.50 1.13
CA LYS A 71 -15.13 0.12 0.64
C LYS A 71 -14.91 1.57 0.21
N ARG A 72 -14.07 2.31 0.93
CA ARG A 72 -13.88 3.74 0.75
C ARG A 72 -12.76 4.10 -0.23
N PHE A 73 -11.63 3.41 -0.17
CA PHE A 73 -10.39 3.81 -0.85
C PHE A 73 -9.97 2.84 -1.97
N GLY A 74 -10.82 1.87 -2.30
CA GLY A 74 -10.50 0.87 -3.33
C GLY A 74 -9.40 -0.08 -2.86
N LYS A 75 -8.52 -0.48 -3.77
CA LYS A 75 -7.37 -1.33 -3.44
C LYS A 75 -6.35 -0.57 -2.60
N VAL A 76 -5.93 -1.16 -1.49
CA VAL A 76 -4.98 -0.57 -0.54
C VAL A 76 -3.80 -1.50 -0.33
N LEU A 77 -2.60 -1.03 -0.66
CA LEU A 77 -1.34 -1.68 -0.33
C LEU A 77 -1.01 -1.41 1.14
N VAL A 78 -0.74 -2.47 1.88
CA VAL A 78 -0.34 -2.43 3.29
C VAL A 78 0.96 -3.18 3.45
N ILE A 79 1.90 -2.58 4.15
CA ILE A 79 3.21 -3.13 4.49
C ILE A 79 3.41 -3.04 5.99
N ASP A 80 3.76 -4.15 6.64
CA ASP A 80 3.90 -4.25 8.11
C ASP A 80 2.70 -3.70 8.90
N GLY A 81 1.50 -3.85 8.33
CA GLY A 81 0.26 -3.34 8.92
C GLY A 81 0.07 -1.82 8.81
N LYS A 82 0.91 -1.12 8.03
CA LYS A 82 0.79 0.31 7.73
C LYS A 82 0.37 0.52 6.29
N MET A 83 -0.62 1.38 6.09
CA MET A 83 -1.13 1.73 4.77
C MET A 83 -0.06 2.52 3.99
N GLN A 84 0.24 2.06 2.78
CA GLN A 84 1.25 2.67 1.92
C GLN A 84 0.60 3.49 0.80
N SER A 85 -0.39 2.90 0.13
CA SER A 85 -1.01 3.49 -1.06
C SER A 85 -2.45 3.00 -1.24
N ALA A 86 -3.35 3.91 -1.59
CA ALA A 86 -4.75 3.64 -1.90
C ALA A 86 -5.08 4.03 -3.34
N GLU A 87 -5.78 3.17 -4.05
CA GLU A 87 -6.21 3.35 -5.44
C GLU A 87 -6.92 4.70 -5.69
N VAL A 88 -7.70 5.18 -4.72
CA VAL A 88 -8.51 6.40 -4.89
C VAL A 88 -7.69 7.69 -4.81
N ASP A 89 -6.59 7.73 -4.05
CA ASP A 89 -5.89 8.97 -3.72
C ASP A 89 -4.36 8.92 -3.81
N GLU A 90 -3.75 7.78 -4.13
CA GLU A 90 -2.29 7.65 -4.29
C GLU A 90 -1.71 8.65 -5.30
N PHE A 91 -2.50 9.03 -6.31
CA PHE A 91 -2.08 10.02 -7.30
C PHE A 91 -1.70 11.35 -6.63
N ILE A 92 -2.34 11.73 -5.52
CA ILE A 92 -2.01 12.96 -4.79
C ILE A 92 -0.58 12.88 -4.29
N TYR A 93 -0.22 11.78 -3.61
CA TYR A 93 1.13 11.58 -3.10
C TYR A 93 2.15 11.53 -4.24
N HIS A 94 1.90 10.71 -5.28
CA HIS A 94 2.88 10.48 -6.33
C HIS A 94 3.06 11.68 -7.28
N GLU A 95 1.99 12.39 -7.64
CA GLU A 95 2.12 13.62 -8.43
C GLU A 95 2.85 14.70 -7.63
N CYS A 96 2.54 14.86 -6.33
CA CYS A 96 3.24 15.81 -5.46
C CYS A 96 4.71 15.44 -5.20
N LEU A 97 5.04 14.14 -5.12
CA LEU A 97 6.41 13.68 -4.92
C LEU A 97 7.28 13.94 -6.16
N ILE A 98 6.75 13.69 -7.35
CA ILE A 98 7.56 13.63 -8.58
C ILE A 98 7.53 14.94 -9.36
N HIS A 99 6.36 15.52 -9.58
CA HIS A 99 6.22 16.60 -10.56
C HIS A 99 6.91 17.90 -10.15
N PRO A 100 6.89 18.36 -8.89
CA PRO A 100 7.56 19.60 -8.50
C PRO A 100 9.06 19.59 -8.83
N ALA A 101 9.76 18.49 -8.53
CA ALA A 101 11.18 18.35 -8.81
C ALA A 101 11.48 18.36 -10.32
N LEU A 102 10.73 17.59 -11.11
CA LEU A 102 10.96 17.47 -12.55
C LEU A 102 10.56 18.73 -13.34
N LEU A 103 9.55 19.46 -12.87
CA LEU A 103 9.12 20.72 -13.50
C LEU A 103 10.09 21.88 -13.21
N PHE A 104 10.78 21.86 -12.07
CA PHE A 104 11.77 22.87 -11.72
C PHE A 104 13.11 22.67 -12.45
N HIS A 105 13.43 21.43 -12.81
CA HIS A 105 14.65 21.11 -13.55
C HIS A 105 14.49 21.43 -15.04
N SER A 106 15.44 22.15 -15.63
CA SER A 106 15.31 22.65 -17.02
C SER A 106 15.34 21.55 -18.09
N ASN A 107 16.04 20.44 -17.84
CA ASN A 107 16.13 19.31 -18.77
C ASN A 107 16.45 17.99 -18.04
N PRO A 108 15.51 17.44 -17.24
CA PRO A 108 15.76 16.22 -16.49
C PRO A 108 15.89 15.04 -17.47
N LYS A 109 16.93 14.22 -17.31
CA LYS A 109 17.22 13.09 -18.20
C LYS A 109 17.15 11.73 -17.53
N THR A 110 17.71 11.64 -16.33
CA THR A 110 17.70 10.41 -15.54
C THR A 110 17.11 10.70 -14.17
N VAL A 111 16.27 9.79 -13.68
CA VAL A 111 15.71 9.82 -12.33
C VAL A 111 16.16 8.57 -11.60
N PHE A 112 16.65 8.72 -10.37
CA PHE A 112 16.90 7.61 -9.46
C PHE A 112 15.85 7.66 -8.34
N ILE A 113 15.12 6.57 -8.16
CA ILE A 113 14.10 6.39 -7.13
C ILE A 113 14.65 5.40 -6.11
N MET A 114 14.83 5.87 -4.87
CA MET A 114 15.16 5.04 -3.71
C MET A 114 13.87 4.42 -3.18
N GLY A 115 13.78 3.09 -3.18
CA GLY A 115 12.55 2.34 -2.96
C GLY A 115 11.58 2.48 -4.14
N GLY A 116 10.30 2.65 -3.82
CA GLY A 116 9.26 2.90 -4.81
C GLY A 116 8.74 1.63 -5.49
N GLY A 117 8.97 0.45 -4.93
CA GLY A 117 8.60 -0.86 -5.48
C GLY A 117 7.12 -1.04 -5.85
N GLU A 118 6.24 -0.14 -5.38
CA GLU A 118 4.87 0.00 -5.87
C GLU A 118 4.79 0.29 -7.38
N GLY A 119 5.73 1.09 -7.90
CA GLY A 119 5.81 1.52 -9.31
C GLY A 119 5.09 2.83 -9.63
N SER A 120 4.30 3.41 -8.71
CA SER A 120 3.53 4.64 -8.95
C SER A 120 4.43 5.87 -9.11
N ALA A 121 5.52 5.97 -8.33
CA ALA A 121 6.53 7.00 -8.52
C ALA A 121 7.20 6.92 -9.91
N ALA A 122 7.54 5.70 -10.35
CA ALA A 122 8.09 5.47 -11.69
C ALA A 122 7.07 5.82 -12.79
N ARG A 123 5.79 5.46 -12.60
CA ARG A 123 4.69 5.84 -13.51
C ARG A 123 4.64 7.34 -13.70
N GLU A 124 4.68 8.13 -12.63
CA GLU A 124 4.65 9.60 -12.72
C GLU A 124 5.91 10.18 -13.36
N ALA A 125 7.09 9.64 -13.06
CA ALA A 125 8.34 10.08 -13.69
C ALA A 125 8.33 9.83 -15.21
N LEU A 126 7.83 8.67 -15.64
CA LEU A 126 7.76 8.27 -17.05
C LEU A 126 6.73 9.06 -17.88
N ARG A 127 5.87 9.88 -17.26
CA ARG A 127 5.00 10.83 -17.98
C ARG A 127 5.80 11.99 -18.60
N HIS A 128 6.99 12.28 -18.08
CA HIS A 128 7.83 13.38 -18.55
C HIS A 128 8.63 12.96 -19.79
N LYS A 129 8.30 13.56 -20.95
CA LYS A 129 8.87 13.19 -22.26
C LYS A 129 10.40 13.33 -22.35
N PHE A 130 10.98 14.20 -21.53
CA PHE A 130 12.43 14.49 -21.53
C PHE A 130 13.25 13.43 -20.81
N ILE A 131 12.61 12.60 -19.97
CA ILE A 131 13.26 11.50 -19.26
C ILE A 131 13.67 10.43 -20.26
N ASP A 132 14.94 10.06 -20.20
CA ASP A 132 15.56 9.01 -21.00
C ASP A 132 15.65 7.70 -20.20
N GLU A 133 15.84 7.78 -18.87
CA GLU A 133 15.92 6.62 -17.97
C GLU A 133 15.32 6.92 -16.58
N VAL A 134 14.63 5.94 -16.00
CA VAL A 134 14.22 5.90 -14.59
C VAL A 134 14.84 4.66 -13.97
N VAL A 135 15.74 4.84 -13.01
CA VAL A 135 16.27 3.77 -12.20
C VAL A 135 15.43 3.69 -10.93
N MET A 136 14.84 2.54 -10.65
CA MET A 136 14.11 2.26 -9.42
C MET A 136 14.86 1.19 -8.65
N CYS A 137 15.41 1.55 -7.49
CA CYS A 137 16.18 0.65 -6.65
C CYS A 137 15.39 0.33 -5.39
N ASP A 138 14.82 -0.87 -5.31
CA ASP A 138 14.07 -1.31 -4.14
C ASP A 138 14.75 -2.54 -3.53
N ILE A 139 14.78 -2.62 -2.20
CA ILE A 139 15.47 -3.70 -1.49
C ILE A 139 14.65 -5.00 -1.52
N ASP A 140 13.32 -4.89 -1.67
CA ASP A 140 12.41 -6.02 -1.53
C ASP A 140 11.81 -6.46 -2.88
N GLU A 141 12.41 -7.49 -3.46
CA GLU A 141 11.92 -8.10 -4.71
C GLU A 141 10.51 -8.69 -4.59
N GLU A 142 10.10 -9.17 -3.42
CA GLU A 142 8.74 -9.69 -3.20
C GLU A 142 7.71 -8.56 -3.33
N VAL A 143 7.96 -7.39 -2.73
CA VAL A 143 7.11 -6.20 -2.88
C VAL A 143 7.01 -5.78 -4.35
N VAL A 144 8.13 -5.70 -5.06
CA VAL A 144 8.13 -5.30 -6.47
C VAL A 144 7.33 -6.27 -7.33
N ASN A 145 7.58 -7.57 -7.18
CA ASN A 145 6.86 -8.59 -7.94
C ASN A 145 5.37 -8.62 -7.60
N PHE A 146 5.04 -8.42 -6.33
CA PHE A 146 3.68 -8.29 -5.84
C PHE A 146 2.97 -7.11 -6.52
N CYS A 147 3.51 -5.90 -6.40
CA CYS A 147 2.92 -4.70 -6.98
C CYS A 147 2.81 -4.79 -8.51
N ARG A 148 3.84 -5.31 -9.18
CA ARG A 148 3.81 -5.55 -10.64
C ARG A 148 2.69 -6.48 -11.06
N ARG A 149 2.33 -7.47 -10.24
CA ARG A 149 1.28 -8.45 -10.52
C ARG A 149 -0.12 -7.90 -10.23
N TYR A 150 -0.30 -7.14 -9.16
CA TYR A 150 -1.63 -6.82 -8.62
C TYR A 150 -2.05 -5.35 -8.80
N LEU A 151 -1.11 -4.40 -8.89
CA LEU A 151 -1.39 -2.98 -9.10
C LEU A 151 -1.36 -2.66 -10.60
N THR A 152 -2.45 -3.03 -11.29
CA THR A 152 -2.54 -2.93 -12.76
C THR A 152 -2.38 -1.51 -13.30
N VAL A 153 -2.62 -0.48 -12.47
CA VAL A 153 -2.38 0.93 -12.82
C VAL A 153 -0.90 1.21 -13.16
N ASN A 154 0.03 0.43 -12.61
CA ASN A 154 1.47 0.59 -12.83
C ASN A 154 2.03 -0.35 -13.91
N ARG A 155 1.18 -1.16 -14.56
CA ARG A 155 1.62 -2.16 -15.53
C ARG A 155 2.45 -1.56 -16.66
N ASP A 156 2.00 -0.44 -17.22
CA ASP A 156 2.69 0.23 -18.33
C ASP A 156 4.03 0.84 -17.89
N ALA A 157 4.13 1.29 -16.63
CA ALA A 157 5.38 1.77 -16.06
C ALA A 157 6.40 0.63 -15.92
N PHE A 158 5.98 -0.50 -15.35
CA PHE A 158 6.82 -1.70 -15.22
C PHE A 158 7.26 -2.31 -16.56
N CYS A 159 6.46 -2.12 -17.62
CA CYS A 159 6.80 -2.58 -18.98
C CYS A 159 7.54 -1.51 -19.80
N ASN A 160 7.77 -0.31 -19.26
CA ASN A 160 8.40 0.77 -20.00
C ASN A 160 9.89 0.48 -20.20
N LYS A 161 10.38 0.59 -21.44
CA LYS A 161 11.80 0.36 -21.78
C LYS A 161 12.77 1.34 -21.11
N LYS A 162 12.26 2.47 -20.62
CA LYS A 162 13.04 3.47 -19.89
C LYS A 162 13.15 3.15 -18.39
N LEU A 163 12.40 2.18 -17.88
CA LEU A 163 12.52 1.74 -16.49
C LEU A 163 13.64 0.70 -16.36
N ASN A 164 14.59 1.00 -15.47
CA ASN A 164 15.65 0.11 -15.05
C ASN A 164 15.41 -0.25 -13.58
N LEU A 165 14.94 -1.48 -13.35
CA LEU A 165 14.66 -2.00 -12.00
C LEU A 165 15.92 -2.64 -11.43
N VAL A 166 16.30 -2.22 -10.24
CA VAL A 166 17.43 -2.75 -9.46
C VAL A 166 16.89 -3.28 -8.14
N ILE A 167 17.25 -4.51 -7.79
CA ILE A 167 16.96 -5.08 -6.47
C ILE A 167 18.21 -4.94 -5.62
N ASN A 168 18.25 -3.92 -4.77
CA ASN A 168 19.37 -3.63 -3.88
C ASN A 168 19.00 -2.58 -2.82
N ASP A 169 19.83 -2.47 -1.78
CA ASP A 169 19.88 -1.26 -0.94
C ASP A 169 20.41 -0.07 -1.74
N ALA A 170 19.85 1.12 -1.51
CA ALA A 170 19.95 2.28 -2.40
C ALA A 170 21.05 3.28 -2.04
#